data_AF-A0ABD6FC63-F1
#
_entry.id   AF-A0ABD6FC63-F1
#
_cell.length_a   1.000
_cell.length_b   1.000
_cell.length_c   1.000
_cell.angle_alpha   90.00
_cell.angle_beta   90.00
_cell.angle_gamma   90.00
#
_symmetry.space_group_name_H-M   'P 1'
#
loop_
_entity.id
_entity.type
_entity.pdbx_description
1 polymer ?
#
loop_
_entity_poly.entity_id
_entity_poly.type
_entity_poly.pdbx_seq_one_letter_code
_entity_poly.pdbx_strand_id
1 'polypeptide(L)'
;MDLSAFLDTTHLGKLPAFVIAAGIGLLIGLERERVPNARAGLRTCALTALFGALAALIGDATQSQWVVAAGLLAVAAMIIAAYVDGDEVPGSGSTTVIAVLLAYGLGVLAYLEETHLAVSLGLATTALLYFKTEFAGMMQRFDRKDLLAVLQFGALSVVVLPLLPDEGFGPYGALNPYRIWLLVVLISGLSLAGFIALRLLGSRRSAIPLGIFGGMVSTTATTLSYARFGRDPASAPLAKQVILVANLVLPVRLAVVAAIVAPSFFFSHAAPVLGVSFVVGGIATWFV
;
A
#
# COMPACT_ATOMS: atom_id res chain seq x y z
N MET A 1 0.92 -10.28 47.54
CA MET A 1 1.41 -8.90 47.68
C MET A 1 1.20 -8.25 46.34
N ASP A 2 0.13 -7.47 46.23
CA ASP A 2 -0.25 -6.79 45.00
C ASP A 2 0.82 -5.78 44.62
N LEU A 3 1.45 -6.00 43.47
CA LEU A 3 2.50 -5.14 42.92
C LEU A 3 1.98 -3.70 42.69
N SER A 4 0.67 -3.55 42.44
CA SER A 4 -0.04 -2.27 42.36
C SER A 4 -0.05 -1.52 43.70
N ALA A 5 -0.29 -2.21 44.81
CA ALA A 5 -0.33 -1.60 46.14
C ALA A 5 1.06 -1.12 46.63
N PHE A 6 2.14 -1.74 46.16
CA PHE A 6 3.51 -1.32 46.47
C PHE A 6 3.97 -0.12 45.62
N LEU A 7 3.45 0.01 44.39
CA LEU A 7 3.75 1.12 43.49
C LEU A 7 3.04 2.41 43.91
N ASP A 8 1.84 2.34 44.51
CA ASP A 8 1.10 3.49 45.03
C ASP A 8 1.71 4.10 46.30
N THR A 9 2.38 3.29 47.15
CA THR A 9 2.94 3.76 48.43
C THR A 9 4.24 4.56 48.28
N THR A 10 4.81 4.61 47.09
CA THR A 10 6.06 5.31 46.81
C THR A 10 5.78 6.27 45.66
N HIS A 11 6.44 7.43 45.58
CA HIS A 11 6.34 8.36 44.44
C HIS A 11 6.70 7.74 43.04
N LEU A 12 6.90 6.42 42.97
CA LEU A 12 7.15 5.56 41.81
C LEU A 12 5.89 5.28 40.97
N GLY A 13 4.67 5.53 41.47
CA GLY A 13 3.42 5.32 40.71
C GLY A 13 3.35 6.06 39.36
N LYS A 14 4.12 7.15 39.21
CA LYS A 14 4.18 7.97 37.99
C LYS A 14 5.27 7.52 36.99
N LEU A 15 6.21 6.67 37.39
CA LEU A 15 7.27 6.18 36.50
C LEU A 15 6.78 5.42 35.26
N PRO A 16 5.74 4.54 35.36
CA PRO A 16 5.22 3.83 34.21
C PRO A 16 4.78 4.80 33.09
N ALA A 17 4.14 5.91 33.43
CA ALA A 17 3.70 6.92 32.47
C ALA A 17 4.88 7.54 31.69
N PHE A 18 5.99 7.85 32.36
CA PHE A 18 7.21 8.35 31.70
C PHE A 18 7.87 7.29 30.81
N VAL A 19 7.89 6.03 31.23
CA VAL A 19 8.41 4.91 30.42
C VAL A 19 7.55 4.70 29.18
N ILE A 20 6.23 4.77 29.32
CA ILE A 20 5.28 4.67 28.20
C ILE A 20 5.43 5.85 27.24
N ALA A 21 5.50 7.08 27.75
CA ALA A 21 5.74 8.27 26.94
C ALA A 21 7.06 8.17 26.16
N ALA A 22 8.15 7.75 26.82
CA ALA A 22 9.43 7.50 26.17
C ALA A 22 9.34 6.39 25.11
N GLY A 23 8.64 5.29 25.41
CA GLY A 23 8.42 4.19 24.49
C GLY A 23 7.66 4.60 23.23
N ILE A 24 6.57 5.36 23.38
CA ILE A 24 5.80 5.90 22.25
C ILE A 24 6.67 6.86 21.42
N GLY A 25 7.40 7.77 22.07
CA GLY A 25 8.30 8.71 21.38
C GLY A 25 9.43 8.00 20.62
N LEU A 26 9.99 6.92 21.18
CA LEU A 26 10.98 6.07 20.52
C LEU A 26 10.39 5.33 19.31
N LEU A 27 9.18 4.78 19.42
CA LEU A 27 8.51 4.09 18.30
C LEU A 27 8.27 5.04 17.12
N ILE A 28 7.74 6.23 17.39
CA ILE A 28 7.51 7.26 16.37
C ILE A 28 8.85 7.69 15.74
N GLY A 29 9.86 7.89 16.58
CA GLY A 29 11.17 8.35 16.14
C GLY A 29 11.97 7.31 15.34
N LEU A 30 11.84 6.01 15.66
CA LEU A 30 12.46 4.92 14.92
C LEU A 30 11.92 4.82 13.49
N GLU A 31 10.62 5.02 13.31
CA GLU A 31 10.04 5.06 11.96
C GLU A 31 10.53 6.28 11.18
N ARG A 32 10.72 7.42 11.85
CA ARG A 32 11.23 8.64 11.20
C ARG A 32 12.66 8.52 10.73
N GLU A 33 13.50 7.80 11.46
CA GLU A 33 14.91 7.58 11.10
C GLU A 33 15.09 6.72 9.83
N ARG A 34 14.05 5.98 9.40
CA ARG A 34 14.05 5.27 8.12
C ARG A 34 14.05 6.20 6.90
N VAL A 35 13.57 7.43 7.07
CA VAL A 35 13.49 8.40 5.98
C VAL A 35 14.77 9.22 5.94
N PRO A 36 15.57 9.14 4.85
CA PRO A 36 16.77 9.96 4.74
C PRO A 36 16.38 11.44 4.80
N ASN A 37 17.15 12.23 5.56
CA ASN A 37 16.94 13.66 5.82
C ASN A 37 15.77 14.03 6.76
N ALA A 38 15.25 13.11 7.57
CA ALA A 38 14.28 13.47 8.61
C ALA A 38 14.93 14.36 9.69
N ARG A 39 14.46 15.61 9.83
CA ARG A 39 14.95 16.58 10.84
C ARG A 39 14.60 16.20 12.29
N ALA A 40 13.58 15.36 12.51
CA ALA A 40 13.24 14.84 13.84
C ALA A 40 13.45 13.32 13.84
N GLY A 41 14.51 12.88 14.52
CA GLY A 41 14.87 11.47 14.64
C GLY A 41 14.38 10.84 15.94
N LEU A 42 14.92 9.66 16.23
CA LEU A 42 14.63 8.84 17.42
C LEU A 42 14.78 9.60 18.74
N ARG A 43 15.88 10.35 18.89
CA ARG A 43 16.14 11.13 20.12
C ARG A 43 15.17 12.30 20.28
N THR A 44 14.89 13.04 19.21
CA THR A 44 14.01 14.21 19.26
C THR A 44 12.59 13.82 19.66
N CYS A 45 12.02 12.77 19.05
CA CYS A 45 10.66 12.33 19.35
C CYS A 45 10.52 11.74 20.77
N ALA A 46 11.54 11.01 21.24
CA ALA A 46 11.57 10.49 22.61
C ALA A 46 11.65 11.61 23.65
N LEU A 47 12.53 12.60 23.42
CA LEU A 47 12.67 13.75 24.32
C LEU A 47 11.44 14.65 24.30
N THR A 48 10.76 14.82 23.17
CA THR A 48 9.54 15.64 23.10
C THR A 48 8.36 14.97 23.78
N ALA A 49 8.25 13.63 23.71
CA ALA A 49 7.24 12.89 24.46
C ALA A 49 7.50 12.93 25.98
N LEU A 50 8.76 12.77 26.40
CA LEU A 50 9.16 12.97 27.80
C LEU A 50 8.88 14.39 28.28
N PHE A 51 9.16 15.40 27.45
CA PHE A 51 8.85 16.79 27.77
C PHE A 51 7.34 17.05 27.90
N GLY A 52 6.51 16.38 27.09
CA GLY A 52 5.05 16.39 27.23
C GLY A 52 4.58 15.83 28.57
N ALA A 53 5.07 14.65 28.95
CA ALA A 53 4.77 14.04 30.26
C ALA A 53 5.24 14.92 31.42
N LEU A 54 6.41 15.55 31.29
CA LEU A 54 6.96 16.47 32.29
C LEU A 54 6.13 17.76 32.41
N ALA A 55 5.69 18.33 31.29
CA ALA A 55 4.82 19.51 31.30
C ALA A 55 3.47 19.21 31.96
N ALA A 56 2.92 18.01 31.74
CA ALA A 56 1.70 17.55 32.40
C ALA A 56 1.89 17.37 33.91
N LEU A 57 3.02 16.78 34.34
CA LEU A 57 3.39 16.67 35.76
C LEU A 57 3.48 18.04 36.45
N ILE A 58 4.13 19.01 35.82
CA ILE A 58 4.26 20.37 36.37
C ILE A 58 2.90 21.08 36.38
N GLY A 59 2.09 20.92 35.33
CA GLY A 59 0.75 21.48 35.25
C GLY A 59 -0.17 20.98 36.37
N ASP A 60 -0.10 19.68 36.66
CA ASP A 60 -0.81 19.03 37.78
C ASP A 60 -0.32 19.55 39.14
N ALA A 61 1.00 19.60 39.35
CA ALA A 61 1.60 20.12 40.59
C ALA A 61 1.29 21.60 40.87
N THR A 62 1.10 22.41 39.81
CA THR A 62 0.84 23.86 39.91
C THR A 62 -0.65 24.19 39.80
N GLN A 63 -1.52 23.18 39.63
CA GLN A 63 -2.95 23.32 39.28
C GLN A 63 -3.21 24.27 38.09
N SER A 64 -2.27 24.38 37.16
CA SER A 64 -2.33 25.31 36.04
C SER A 64 -2.19 24.58 34.71
N GLN A 65 -3.31 24.50 33.99
CA GLN A 65 -3.37 23.90 32.65
C GLN A 65 -2.58 24.69 31.59
N TRP A 66 -2.24 25.95 31.89
CA TRP A 66 -1.45 26.81 31.01
C TRP A 66 -0.03 26.28 30.78
N VAL A 67 0.51 25.49 31.69
CA VAL A 67 1.87 24.91 31.56
C VAL A 67 1.95 23.95 30.37
N VAL A 68 0.90 23.16 30.13
CA VAL A 68 0.83 22.24 28.98
C VAL A 68 0.73 23.02 27.67
N ALA A 69 -0.12 24.06 27.62
CA ALA A 69 -0.23 24.91 26.45
C ALA A 69 1.08 25.66 26.15
N ALA A 70 1.76 26.17 27.19
CA ALA A 70 3.05 26.84 27.06
C ALA A 70 4.15 25.86 26.59
N GLY A 71 4.16 24.64 27.10
CA GLY A 71 5.08 23.59 26.65
C GLY A 71 4.87 23.22 25.17
N LEU A 72 3.61 23.09 24.74
CA LEU A 72 3.27 22.86 23.33
C LEU A 72 3.75 24.02 22.44
N LEU A 73 3.51 25.27 22.87
CA LEU A 73 3.97 26.46 22.15
C LEU A 73 5.50 26.53 22.07
N ALA A 74 6.21 26.16 23.13
CA ALA A 74 7.66 26.10 23.12
C ALA A 74 8.20 25.07 22.13
N VAL A 75 7.60 23.87 22.07
CA VAL A 75 7.95 22.84 21.07
C VAL A 75 7.64 23.35 19.65
N ALA A 76 6.48 23.96 19.44
CA ALA A 76 6.12 24.52 18.14
C ALA A 76 7.09 25.63 17.70
N ALA A 77 7.46 26.54 18.61
CA ALA A 77 8.42 27.60 18.36
C ALA A 77 9.82 27.06 18.04
N MET A 78 10.28 26.03 18.76
CA MET A 78 11.56 25.37 18.48
C MET A 78 11.57 24.74 17.07
N ILE A 79 10.47 24.10 16.67
CA ILE A 79 10.34 23.54 15.31
C ILE A 79 10.35 24.65 14.26
N ILE A 80 9.59 25.72 14.47
CA ILE A 80 9.56 26.86 13.54
C ILE A 80 10.96 27.45 13.38
N ALA A 81 11.68 27.69 14.48
CA ALA A 81 13.06 28.18 14.46
C ALA A 81 13.98 27.23 13.67
N ALA A 82 13.87 25.93 13.90
CA ALA A 82 14.63 24.91 13.16
C ALA A 82 14.26 24.82 11.67
N TYR A 83 13.10 25.34 11.27
CA TYR A 83 12.69 25.45 9.86
C TYR A 83 13.14 26.74 9.19
N VAL A 84 13.23 27.84 9.94
CA VAL A 84 13.65 29.15 9.43
C VAL A 84 15.16 29.21 9.18
N ASP A 85 15.98 28.61 10.05
CA ASP A 85 17.45 28.68 9.96
C ASP A 85 18.10 27.60 9.07
N GLY A 86 17.34 26.62 8.59
CA GLY A 86 17.90 25.49 7.85
C GLY A 86 17.54 25.50 6.37
N ASP A 87 18.55 25.41 5.49
CA ASP A 87 18.40 25.16 4.05
C ASP A 87 17.26 24.18 3.75
N GLU A 88 16.39 24.49 2.79
CA GLU A 88 15.27 23.64 2.37
C GLU A 88 15.78 22.24 1.97
N VAL A 89 15.90 21.33 2.95
CA VAL A 89 16.28 19.96 2.67
C VAL A 89 15.07 19.28 2.03
N PRO A 90 15.16 18.82 0.76
CA PRO A 90 14.04 18.16 0.11
C PRO A 90 13.64 16.93 0.92
N GLY A 91 12.41 16.93 1.45
CA GLY A 91 11.89 15.84 2.28
C GLY A 91 11.59 16.18 3.75
N SER A 92 11.92 17.39 4.22
CA SER A 92 11.53 17.89 5.55
C SER A 92 10.02 18.25 5.60
N GLY A 93 9.16 17.27 5.37
CA GLY A 93 7.73 17.49 5.15
C GLY A 93 6.98 17.90 6.41
N SER A 94 5.84 18.58 6.22
CA SER A 94 4.81 18.89 7.23
C SER A 94 4.49 17.73 8.19
N THR A 95 4.61 16.49 7.71
CA THR A 95 4.42 15.30 8.55
C THR A 95 5.42 15.17 9.70
N THR A 96 6.63 15.73 9.60
CA THR A 96 7.63 15.71 10.68
C THR A 96 7.22 16.63 11.82
N VAL A 97 6.74 17.83 11.48
CA VAL A 97 6.16 18.79 12.44
C VAL A 97 5.00 18.13 13.19
N ILE A 98 4.07 17.51 12.46
CA ILE A 98 2.91 16.83 13.05
C ILE A 98 3.35 15.66 13.96
N ALA A 99 4.36 14.88 13.56
CA ALA A 99 4.86 13.77 14.39
C ALA A 99 5.42 14.25 15.74
N VAL A 100 6.17 15.34 15.76
CA VAL A 100 6.73 15.90 17.00
C VAL A 100 5.63 16.46 17.91
N LEU A 101 4.64 17.14 17.32
CA LEU A 101 3.47 17.62 18.07
C LEU A 101 2.64 16.46 18.64
N LEU A 102 2.44 15.40 17.87
CA LEU A 102 1.79 14.18 18.34
C LEU A 102 2.60 13.50 19.44
N ALA A 103 3.93 13.41 19.32
CA ALA A 103 4.78 12.86 20.37
C ALA A 103 4.63 13.63 21.69
N TYR A 104 4.61 14.96 21.65
CA TYR A 104 4.34 15.79 22.83
C TYR A 104 2.95 15.50 23.42
N GLY A 105 1.90 15.54 22.59
CA GLY A 105 0.52 15.30 23.03
C GLY A 105 0.31 13.90 23.61
N LEU A 106 0.91 12.87 23.02
CA LEU A 106 0.87 11.50 23.52
C LEU A 106 1.64 11.34 24.83
N GLY A 107 2.71 12.11 25.04
CA GLY A 107 3.42 12.19 26.31
C GLY A 107 2.57 12.79 27.43
N VAL A 108 1.83 13.87 27.13
CA VAL A 108 0.84 14.46 28.05
C VAL A 108 -0.25 13.44 28.38
N LEU A 109 -0.77 12.75 27.36
CA LEU A 109 -1.86 11.79 27.50
C LEU A 109 -1.45 10.55 28.30
N ALA A 110 -0.18 10.11 28.16
CA ALA A 110 0.39 9.04 28.98
C ALA A 110 0.48 9.42 30.46
N TYR A 111 0.68 10.71 30.79
CA TYR A 111 0.69 11.20 32.17
C TYR A 111 -0.72 11.26 32.79
N LEU A 112 -1.76 11.54 32.00
CA LEU A 112 -3.15 11.61 32.45
C LEU A 112 -3.76 10.22 32.78
N GLU A 113 -2.93 9.20 33.01
CA GLU A 113 -3.28 7.81 33.32
C GLU A 113 -4.12 7.08 32.25
N GLU A 114 -4.43 7.74 31.13
CA GLU A 114 -5.09 7.18 29.94
C GLU A 114 -4.14 6.33 29.08
N THR A 115 -3.44 5.40 29.72
CA THR A 115 -2.36 4.59 29.15
C THR A 115 -2.80 3.83 27.90
N HIS A 116 -4.00 3.24 27.92
CA HIS A 116 -4.52 2.48 26.78
C HIS A 116 -4.76 3.37 25.54
N LEU A 117 -5.26 4.59 25.74
CA LEU A 117 -5.48 5.55 24.66
C LEU A 117 -4.14 6.07 24.12
N ALA A 118 -3.20 6.40 25.00
CA ALA A 118 -1.87 6.87 24.61
C ALA A 118 -1.13 5.83 23.76
N VAL A 119 -1.12 4.57 24.20
CA VAL A 119 -0.44 3.47 23.49
C VAL A 119 -1.11 3.17 22.15
N SER A 120 -2.45 3.10 22.10
CA SER A 120 -3.18 2.80 20.86
C SER A 120 -3.02 3.91 19.81
N LEU A 121 -3.13 5.18 20.20
CA LEU A 121 -2.90 6.32 19.31
C LEU A 121 -1.42 6.43 18.89
N GLY A 122 -0.49 6.14 19.80
CA GLY A 122 0.94 6.07 19.48
C GLY A 122 1.24 5.01 18.44
N LEU A 123 0.72 3.80 18.62
CA LEU A 123 0.88 2.70 17.66
C LEU A 123 0.20 2.99 16.32
N ALA A 124 -1.02 3.54 16.33
CA ALA A 124 -1.73 3.94 15.12
C ALA A 124 -0.97 5.03 14.34
N THR A 125 -0.41 6.00 15.06
CA THR A 125 0.44 7.05 14.47
C THR A 125 1.67 6.45 13.82
N THR A 126 2.41 5.60 14.54
CA THR A 126 3.59 4.91 13.98
C THR A 126 3.24 4.04 12.79
N ALA A 127 2.11 3.32 12.83
CA ALA A 127 1.63 2.51 11.71
C ALA A 127 1.30 3.36 10.47
N LEU A 128 0.63 4.51 10.65
CA LEU A 128 0.30 5.43 9.56
C LEU A 128 1.57 6.01 8.91
N LEU A 129 2.57 6.35 9.73
CA LEU A 129 3.88 6.79 9.28
C LEU A 129 4.60 5.70 8.49
N TYR A 130 4.57 4.46 8.99
CA TYR A 130 5.18 3.30 8.36
C TYR A 130 4.59 3.02 6.98
N PHE A 131 3.27 2.95 6.88
CA PHE A 131 2.60 2.71 5.61
C PHE A 131 2.88 3.79 4.58
N LYS A 132 2.97 5.07 4.98
CA LYS A 132 3.32 6.16 4.07
C LYS A 132 4.65 5.89 3.35
N THR A 133 5.68 5.46 4.09
CA THR A 133 7.02 5.18 3.55
C THR A 133 7.00 4.02 2.57
N GLU A 134 6.32 2.92 2.92
CA GLU A 134 6.16 1.74 2.06
C GLU A 134 5.39 2.08 0.77
N PHE A 135 4.30 2.83 0.89
CA PHE A 135 3.53 3.27 -0.27
C PHE A 135 4.35 4.18 -1.18
N ALA A 136 5.15 5.10 -0.62
CA ALA A 136 6.03 5.96 -1.42
C ALA A 136 7.08 5.14 -2.18
N GLY A 137 7.73 4.16 -1.52
CA GLY A 137 8.69 3.26 -2.17
C GLY A 137 8.06 2.40 -3.26
N MET A 138 6.83 1.92 -3.05
CA MET A 138 6.08 1.20 -4.07
C MET A 138 5.70 2.11 -5.25
N MET A 139 5.26 3.34 -4.98
CA MET A 139 4.92 4.33 -6.01
C MET A 139 6.12 4.69 -6.89
N GLN A 140 7.36 4.69 -6.36
CA GLN A 140 8.56 4.91 -7.19
C GLN A 140 8.76 3.85 -8.28
N ARG A 141 8.17 2.65 -8.14
CA ARG A 141 8.24 1.61 -9.16
C ARG A 141 7.27 1.85 -10.31
N PHE A 142 6.25 2.68 -10.11
CA PHE A 142 5.22 2.98 -11.11
C PHE A 142 5.45 4.36 -11.73
N ASP A 143 5.33 4.46 -13.05
CA ASP A 143 5.38 5.75 -13.73
C ASP A 143 4.05 6.49 -13.55
N ARG A 144 4.02 7.81 -13.78
CA ARG A 144 2.81 8.63 -13.74
C ARG A 144 1.73 8.08 -14.67
N LYS A 145 2.13 7.53 -15.81
CA LYS A 145 1.22 6.88 -16.77
C LYS A 145 0.58 5.61 -16.19
N ASP A 146 1.32 4.84 -15.41
CA ASP A 146 0.84 3.62 -14.78
C ASP A 146 -0.20 3.95 -13.69
N LEU A 147 0.08 4.98 -12.87
CA LEU A 147 -0.87 5.49 -11.88
C LEU A 147 -2.16 5.99 -12.53
N LEU A 148 -2.06 6.73 -13.64
CA LEU A 148 -3.23 7.17 -14.39
C LEU A 148 -4.05 5.99 -14.93
N ALA A 149 -3.40 4.93 -15.42
CA ALA A 149 -4.09 3.73 -15.88
C ALA A 149 -4.85 3.01 -14.74
N VAL A 150 -4.21 2.87 -13.57
CA VAL A 150 -4.86 2.29 -12.37
C VAL A 150 -6.04 3.16 -11.93
N LEU A 151 -5.87 4.49 -11.91
CA LEU A 151 -6.92 5.42 -11.51
C LEU A 151 -8.09 5.45 -12.49
N GLN A 152 -7.81 5.43 -13.80
CA GLN A 152 -8.84 5.34 -14.85
C GLN A 152 -9.60 4.02 -14.74
N PHE A 153 -8.90 2.90 -14.54
CA PHE A 153 -9.53 1.61 -14.31
C PHE A 153 -10.41 1.62 -13.04
N GLY A 154 -9.90 2.21 -11.95
CA GLY A 154 -10.66 2.42 -10.71
C GLY A 154 -11.92 3.25 -10.94
N ALA A 155 -11.84 4.34 -11.70
CA ALA A 155 -13.00 5.15 -12.05
C ALA A 155 -14.01 4.37 -12.89
N LEU A 156 -13.57 3.64 -13.91
CA LEU A 156 -14.47 2.84 -14.76
C LEU A 156 -15.17 1.69 -13.99
N SER A 157 -14.48 1.09 -13.01
CA SER A 157 -14.97 -0.04 -12.24
C SER A 157 -15.79 0.35 -11.01
N VAL A 158 -15.36 1.36 -10.25
CA VAL A 158 -16.01 1.76 -8.98
C VAL A 158 -17.05 2.84 -9.21
N VAL A 159 -16.87 3.71 -10.21
CA VAL A 159 -17.82 4.79 -10.49
C VAL A 159 -18.75 4.38 -11.62
N VAL A 160 -18.23 4.04 -12.81
CA VAL A 160 -19.10 3.84 -13.98
C VAL A 160 -19.92 2.55 -13.90
N LEU A 161 -19.33 1.42 -13.49
CA LEU A 161 -20.04 0.13 -13.42
C LEU A 161 -21.33 0.16 -12.57
N PRO A 162 -21.35 0.65 -11.32
CA PRO A 162 -22.58 0.68 -10.52
C PRO A 162 -23.61 1.69 -11.01
N LEU A 163 -23.21 2.66 -11.83
CA LEU A 163 -24.10 3.66 -12.43
C LEU A 163 -24.90 3.10 -13.62
N LEU A 164 -24.53 1.93 -14.15
CA LEU A 164 -25.18 1.34 -15.32
C LEU A 164 -26.41 0.50 -14.94
N PRO A 165 -27.54 0.66 -15.65
CA PRO A 165 -28.74 -0.13 -15.41
C PRO A 165 -28.52 -1.60 -15.80
N ASP A 166 -28.97 -2.51 -14.92
CA ASP A 166 -28.99 -3.95 -15.16
C ASP A 166 -30.26 -4.39 -15.91
N GLU A 167 -30.56 -3.70 -17.01
CA GLU A 167 -31.72 -3.99 -17.86
C GLU A 167 -31.28 -4.32 -19.30
N GLY A 168 -31.97 -5.28 -19.92
CA GLY A 168 -31.71 -5.67 -21.30
C GLY A 168 -32.38 -4.73 -22.29
N PHE A 169 -31.59 -4.05 -23.12
CA PHE A 169 -32.05 -3.21 -24.23
C PHE A 169 -32.04 -3.99 -25.56
N GLY A 170 -32.94 -3.60 -26.49
CA GLY A 170 -33.01 -4.12 -27.86
C GLY A 170 -33.94 -5.34 -28.05
N PRO A 171 -34.07 -5.84 -29.29
CA PRO A 171 -34.87 -7.03 -29.60
C PRO A 171 -34.37 -8.23 -28.78
N TYR A 172 -35.27 -8.93 -28.10
CA TYR A 172 -34.98 -10.04 -27.17
C TYR A 172 -34.19 -9.68 -25.89
N GLY A 173 -34.00 -8.38 -25.56
CA GLY A 173 -33.29 -7.97 -24.35
C GLY A 173 -31.80 -8.36 -24.33
N ALA A 174 -31.21 -8.56 -25.51
CA ALA A 174 -29.86 -9.13 -25.65
C ALA A 174 -28.73 -8.21 -25.18
N LEU A 175 -28.95 -6.89 -25.15
CA LEU A 175 -27.91 -5.92 -24.78
C LEU A 175 -28.12 -5.43 -23.35
N ASN A 176 -27.43 -6.04 -22.41
CA ASN A 176 -27.40 -5.57 -21.02
C ASN A 176 -26.15 -4.69 -20.79
N PRO A 177 -26.29 -3.37 -20.59
CA PRO A 177 -25.17 -2.44 -20.41
C PRO A 177 -24.29 -2.79 -19.22
N TYR A 178 -24.88 -3.20 -18.11
CA TYR A 178 -24.15 -3.64 -16.91
C TYR A 178 -23.26 -4.85 -17.22
N ARG A 179 -23.79 -5.89 -17.90
CA ARG A 179 -23.03 -7.09 -18.27
C ARG A 179 -21.93 -6.80 -19.29
N ILE A 180 -22.21 -5.96 -20.29
CA ILE A 180 -21.22 -5.56 -21.29
C ILE A 180 -20.08 -4.79 -20.61
N TRP A 181 -20.39 -3.87 -19.70
CA TRP A 181 -19.39 -3.11 -18.99
C TRP A 181 -18.60 -3.95 -17.98
N LEU A 182 -19.25 -4.91 -17.33
CA LEU A 182 -18.60 -5.90 -16.49
C LEU A 182 -17.52 -6.65 -17.29
N LEU A 183 -17.81 -7.06 -18.54
CA LEU A 183 -16.80 -7.67 -19.42
C LEU A 183 -15.61 -6.73 -19.67
N VAL A 184 -15.85 -5.43 -19.91
CA VAL A 184 -14.79 -4.43 -20.09
C VAL A 184 -13.92 -4.31 -18.84
N VAL A 185 -14.54 -4.26 -17.66
CA VAL A 185 -13.84 -4.20 -16.36
C VAL A 185 -13.03 -5.47 -16.11
N LEU A 186 -13.59 -6.66 -16.36
CA LEU A 186 -12.85 -7.91 -16.19
C LEU A 186 -11.66 -7.99 -17.15
N ILE A 187 -11.88 -7.73 -18.44
CA ILE A 187 -10.82 -7.81 -19.45
C ILE A 187 -9.69 -6.83 -19.13
N SER A 188 -10.04 -5.57 -18.86
CA SER A 188 -9.06 -4.52 -18.54
C SER A 188 -8.38 -4.79 -17.20
N GLY A 189 -9.10 -5.36 -16.23
CA GLY A 189 -8.58 -5.74 -14.92
C GLY A 189 -7.56 -6.87 -15.00
N LEU A 190 -7.82 -7.92 -15.79
CA LEU A 190 -6.86 -8.99 -16.05
C LEU A 190 -5.60 -8.46 -16.77
N SER A 191 -5.77 -7.55 -17.73
CA SER A 191 -4.64 -6.91 -18.41
C SER A 191 -3.82 -6.01 -17.47
N LEU A 192 -4.47 -5.21 -16.63
CA LEU A 192 -3.81 -4.36 -15.63
C LEU A 192 -3.09 -5.20 -14.57
N ALA A 193 -3.70 -6.28 -14.11
CA ALA A 193 -3.08 -7.21 -13.16
C ALA A 193 -1.83 -7.87 -13.75
N GLY A 194 -1.89 -8.32 -15.02
CA GLY A 194 -0.72 -8.83 -15.73
C GLY A 194 0.39 -7.79 -15.86
N PHE A 195 0.03 -6.54 -16.14
CA PHE A 195 0.97 -5.43 -16.27
C PHE A 195 1.65 -5.09 -14.92
N ILE A 196 0.87 -5.00 -13.84
CA ILE A 196 1.38 -4.77 -12.49
C ILE A 196 2.31 -5.91 -12.07
N ALA A 197 1.94 -7.17 -12.35
CA ALA A 197 2.78 -8.31 -12.04
C ALA A 197 4.12 -8.28 -12.79
N LEU A 198 4.13 -7.91 -14.09
CA LEU A 198 5.38 -7.66 -14.84
C LEU A 198 6.22 -6.57 -14.18
N ARG A 199 5.59 -5.49 -13.75
CA ARG A 199 6.28 -4.34 -13.14
C ARG A 199 6.91 -4.70 -11.80
N LEU A 200 6.25 -5.53 -11.00
CA LEU A 200 6.73 -5.97 -9.69
C LEU A 200 7.88 -6.99 -9.77
N LEU A 201 7.90 -7.86 -10.79
CA LEU A 201 8.91 -8.92 -10.92
C LEU A 201 10.33 -8.42 -11.25
N GLY A 202 10.48 -7.20 -11.76
CA GLY A 202 11.79 -6.61 -12.05
C GLY A 202 12.60 -7.33 -13.12
N SER A 203 13.81 -6.84 -13.42
CA SER A 203 14.61 -7.23 -14.60
C SER A 203 15.26 -8.63 -14.54
N ARG A 204 14.91 -9.50 -13.59
CA ARG A 204 15.47 -10.86 -13.48
C ARG A 204 14.67 -11.82 -14.35
N ARG A 205 14.99 -11.82 -15.65
CA ARG A 205 14.18 -12.40 -16.74
C ARG A 205 14.46 -13.90 -16.97
N SER A 206 13.51 -14.76 -16.60
CA SER A 206 13.34 -16.06 -17.24
C SER A 206 12.19 -15.99 -18.27
N ALA A 207 12.26 -16.82 -19.33
CA ALA A 207 11.30 -16.79 -20.44
C ALA A 207 9.84 -17.03 -20.02
N ILE A 208 9.62 -17.85 -19.00
CA ILE A 208 8.30 -18.28 -18.53
C ILE A 208 7.47 -17.12 -17.94
N PRO A 209 7.93 -16.37 -16.92
CA PRO A 209 7.15 -15.25 -16.37
C PRO A 209 6.90 -14.14 -17.39
N LEU A 210 7.83 -13.91 -18.32
CA LEU A 210 7.62 -12.97 -19.43
C LEU A 210 6.48 -13.39 -20.35
N GLY A 211 6.39 -14.68 -20.68
CA GLY A 211 5.28 -15.23 -21.46
C GLY A 211 3.95 -15.14 -20.73
N ILE A 212 3.90 -15.56 -19.46
CA ILE A 212 2.65 -15.58 -18.68
C ILE A 212 2.09 -14.16 -18.51
N PHE A 213 2.89 -13.26 -17.95
CA PHE A 213 2.37 -11.93 -17.64
C PHE A 213 2.26 -11.04 -18.89
N GLY A 214 3.14 -11.22 -19.88
CA GLY A 214 2.98 -10.60 -21.21
C GLY A 214 1.69 -11.07 -21.89
N GLY A 215 1.39 -12.37 -21.83
CA GLY A 215 0.15 -12.95 -22.33
C GLY A 215 -1.10 -12.46 -21.59
N MET A 216 -1.00 -12.21 -20.27
CA MET A 216 -2.10 -11.62 -19.48
C MET A 216 -2.41 -10.20 -19.94
N VAL A 217 -1.39 -9.38 -20.22
CA VAL A 217 -1.57 -8.03 -20.76
C VAL A 217 -2.14 -8.10 -22.17
N SER A 218 -1.43 -8.78 -23.09
CA SER A 218 -1.82 -8.97 -24.49
C SER A 218 -1.01 -10.08 -25.15
N THR A 219 -1.68 -11.18 -25.50
CA THR A 219 -1.09 -12.31 -26.23
C THR A 219 -0.60 -11.90 -27.62
N THR A 220 -1.33 -11.03 -28.32
CA THR A 220 -0.95 -10.52 -29.65
C THR A 220 0.28 -9.62 -29.59
N ALA A 221 0.33 -8.67 -28.65
CA ALA A 221 1.47 -7.75 -28.52
C ALA A 221 2.75 -8.48 -28.08
N THR A 222 2.61 -9.47 -27.19
CA THR A 222 3.71 -10.33 -26.75
C THR A 222 4.22 -11.19 -27.91
N THR A 223 3.31 -11.78 -28.68
CA THR A 223 3.67 -12.58 -29.85
C THR A 223 4.41 -11.75 -30.90
N LEU A 224 3.88 -10.58 -31.26
CA LEU A 224 4.49 -9.69 -32.27
C LEU A 224 5.86 -9.15 -31.81
N SER A 225 5.99 -8.82 -30.53
CA SER A 225 7.25 -8.32 -29.97
C SER A 225 8.33 -9.39 -29.99
N TYR A 226 8.02 -10.61 -29.52
CA TYR A 226 9.00 -11.70 -29.46
C TYR A 226 9.27 -12.38 -30.81
N ALA A 227 8.31 -12.34 -31.76
CA ALA A 227 8.55 -12.79 -33.13
C ALA A 227 9.65 -11.98 -33.83
N ARG A 228 9.83 -10.70 -33.46
CA ARG A 228 10.92 -9.86 -33.97
C ARG A 228 12.28 -10.25 -33.37
N PHE A 229 12.32 -10.59 -32.08
CA PHE A 229 13.53 -11.08 -31.42
C PHE A 229 13.98 -12.44 -31.97
N GLY A 230 13.04 -13.33 -32.32
CA GLY A 230 13.36 -14.64 -32.89
C GLY A 230 14.03 -14.64 -34.27
N ARG A 231 14.29 -13.48 -34.87
CA ARG A 231 15.14 -13.34 -36.07
C ARG A 231 16.62 -13.54 -35.78
N ASP A 232 17.04 -13.37 -34.53
CA ASP A 232 18.42 -13.61 -34.09
C ASP A 232 18.55 -15.07 -33.57
N PRO A 233 19.42 -15.92 -34.15
CA PRO A 233 19.55 -17.33 -33.79
C PRO A 233 19.80 -17.57 -32.30
N ALA A 234 20.49 -16.65 -31.63
CA ALA A 234 20.79 -16.76 -30.20
C ALA A 234 19.55 -16.54 -29.29
N SER A 235 18.53 -15.82 -29.78
CA SER A 235 17.32 -15.48 -28.99
C SER A 235 16.04 -16.17 -29.47
N ALA A 236 16.12 -16.89 -30.60
CA ALA A 236 15.06 -17.73 -31.15
C ALA A 236 14.43 -18.73 -30.16
N PRO A 237 15.18 -19.52 -29.35
CA PRO A 237 14.58 -20.47 -28.42
C PRO A 237 13.81 -19.76 -27.30
N LEU A 238 14.33 -18.65 -26.78
CA LEU A 238 13.67 -17.83 -25.76
C LEU A 238 12.39 -17.18 -26.31
N ALA A 239 12.43 -16.65 -27.53
CA ALA A 239 11.27 -16.07 -28.19
C ALA A 239 10.16 -17.11 -28.40
N LYS A 240 10.49 -18.31 -28.87
CA LYS A 240 9.53 -19.41 -29.09
C LYS A 240 8.83 -19.82 -27.78
N GLN A 241 9.59 -19.97 -26.69
CA GLN A 241 9.04 -20.29 -25.37
C GLN A 241 8.12 -19.19 -24.84
N VAL A 242 8.53 -17.92 -24.93
CA VAL A 242 7.71 -16.79 -24.48
C VAL A 242 6.38 -16.71 -25.23
N ILE A 243 6.39 -16.91 -26.55
CA ILE A 243 5.18 -16.86 -27.40
C ILE A 243 4.21 -17.98 -27.05
N LEU A 244 4.72 -19.21 -26.93
CA LEU A 244 3.89 -20.39 -26.64
C LEU A 244 3.25 -20.27 -25.25
N VAL A 245 4.03 -19.85 -24.25
CA VAL A 245 3.54 -19.62 -22.89
C VAL A 245 2.52 -18.47 -22.86
N ALA A 246 2.75 -17.39 -23.61
CA ALA A 246 1.79 -16.28 -23.71
C ALA A 246 0.46 -16.74 -24.31
N ASN A 247 0.47 -17.60 -25.33
CA ASN A 247 -0.76 -18.12 -25.92
C ASN A 247 -1.55 -19.03 -24.95
N LEU A 248 -0.85 -19.72 -24.05
CA LEU A 248 -1.46 -20.55 -23.01
C LEU A 248 -2.30 -19.77 -22.00
N VAL A 249 -2.08 -18.45 -21.90
CA VAL A 249 -2.82 -17.56 -20.99
C VAL A 249 -4.23 -17.25 -21.50
N LEU A 250 -4.45 -17.32 -22.81
CA LEU A 250 -5.73 -17.03 -23.44
C LEU A 250 -6.89 -17.92 -22.94
N PRO A 251 -6.77 -19.27 -22.89
CA PRO A 251 -7.81 -20.12 -22.33
C PRO A 251 -8.06 -19.85 -20.84
N VAL A 252 -7.01 -19.51 -20.07
CA VAL A 252 -7.15 -19.15 -18.65
C VAL A 252 -7.96 -17.86 -18.50
N ARG A 253 -7.63 -16.83 -19.29
CA ARG A 253 -8.34 -15.54 -19.28
C ARG A 253 -9.82 -15.70 -19.67
N LEU A 254 -10.10 -16.49 -20.70
CA LEU A 254 -11.48 -16.81 -21.10
C LEU A 254 -12.23 -17.60 -20.02
N ALA A 255 -11.56 -18.52 -19.33
CA ALA A 255 -12.16 -19.28 -18.24
C ALA A 255 -12.56 -18.37 -17.06
N VAL A 256 -11.68 -17.45 -16.65
CA VAL A 256 -11.98 -16.49 -15.57
C VAL A 256 -13.16 -15.61 -15.94
N VAL A 257 -13.19 -15.05 -17.17
CA VAL A 257 -14.29 -14.19 -17.63
C VAL A 257 -15.60 -14.97 -17.70
N ALA A 258 -15.59 -16.16 -18.28
CA ALA A 258 -16.79 -16.99 -18.41
C ALA A 258 -17.34 -17.46 -17.06
N ALA A 259 -16.46 -17.82 -16.11
CA ALA A 259 -16.84 -18.25 -14.77
C ALA A 259 -17.56 -17.14 -13.97
N ILE A 260 -17.15 -15.88 -14.14
CA ILE A 260 -17.75 -14.74 -13.43
C ILE A 260 -19.06 -14.29 -14.10
N VAL A 261 -19.09 -14.20 -15.43
CA VAL A 261 -20.23 -13.62 -16.17
C VAL A 261 -21.39 -14.61 -16.32
N ALA A 262 -21.08 -15.90 -16.54
CA ALA A 262 -22.08 -16.94 -16.80
C ALA A 262 -21.66 -18.29 -16.18
N PRO A 263 -21.70 -18.42 -14.84
CA PRO A 263 -21.21 -19.61 -14.14
C PRO A 263 -21.89 -20.92 -14.59
N SER A 264 -23.20 -20.88 -14.81
CA SER A 264 -24.01 -22.05 -15.20
C SER A 264 -23.65 -22.59 -16.60
N PHE A 265 -23.38 -21.68 -17.55
CA PHE A 265 -22.93 -22.04 -18.89
C PHE A 265 -21.47 -22.51 -18.88
N PHE A 266 -20.64 -21.89 -18.04
CA PHE A 266 -19.21 -22.22 -17.94
C PHE A 266 -18.98 -23.69 -17.58
N PHE A 267 -19.55 -24.18 -16.47
CA PHE A 267 -19.32 -25.56 -16.02
C PHE A 267 -19.88 -26.61 -16.99
N SER A 268 -20.96 -26.28 -17.69
CA SER A 268 -21.65 -27.24 -18.55
C SER A 268 -21.03 -27.38 -19.94
N HIS A 269 -20.52 -26.29 -20.52
CA HIS A 269 -20.08 -26.28 -21.93
C HIS A 269 -18.67 -25.70 -22.14
N ALA A 270 -18.33 -24.59 -21.49
CA ALA A 270 -17.07 -23.90 -21.78
C ALA A 270 -15.86 -24.52 -21.07
N ALA A 271 -16.03 -25.03 -19.85
CA ALA A 271 -14.98 -25.65 -19.05
C ALA A 271 -14.24 -26.80 -19.77
N PRO A 272 -14.92 -27.80 -20.37
CA PRO A 272 -14.22 -28.88 -21.06
C PRO A 272 -13.45 -28.39 -22.31
N VAL A 273 -14.03 -27.47 -23.09
CA VAL A 273 -13.39 -26.93 -24.30
C VAL A 273 -12.13 -26.11 -23.96
N LEU A 274 -12.22 -25.27 -22.93
CA LEU A 274 -11.09 -24.47 -22.46
C LEU A 274 -10.02 -25.34 -21.80
N GLY A 275 -10.43 -26.38 -21.05
CA GLY A 275 -9.53 -27.37 -20.45
C GLY A 275 -8.72 -28.13 -21.50
N VAL A 276 -9.38 -28.62 -22.57
CA VAL A 276 -8.69 -29.29 -23.69
C VAL A 276 -7.71 -28.33 -24.37
N SER A 277 -8.11 -27.09 -24.61
CA SER A 277 -7.24 -26.08 -25.22
C SER A 277 -5.98 -25.80 -24.38
N PHE A 278 -6.13 -25.75 -23.05
CA PHE A 278 -5.01 -25.57 -22.12
C PHE A 278 -4.06 -26.77 -22.10
N VAL A 279 -4.61 -28.00 -22.06
CA VAL A 279 -3.81 -29.24 -22.04
C VAL A 279 -3.03 -29.40 -23.35
N VAL A 280 -3.68 -29.24 -24.50
CA VAL A 280 -3.03 -29.34 -25.82
C VAL A 280 -1.94 -28.29 -25.97
N GLY A 281 -2.22 -27.04 -25.57
CA GLY A 281 -1.22 -25.98 -25.59
C GLY A 281 -0.03 -26.26 -24.66
N GLY A 282 -0.28 -26.81 -23.47
CA GLY A 282 0.75 -27.13 -22.49
C GLY A 282 1.69 -28.23 -23.00
N ILE A 283 1.13 -29.28 -23.62
CA ILE A 283 1.89 -30.33 -24.27
C ILE A 283 2.77 -29.74 -25.39
N ALA A 284 2.21 -28.87 -26.24
CA ALA A 284 2.97 -28.21 -27.31
C ALA A 284 4.12 -27.34 -26.77
N THR A 285 3.96 -26.71 -25.61
CA THR A 285 5.04 -25.94 -24.96
C THR A 285 6.15 -26.82 -24.38
N TRP A 286 5.84 -28.05 -23.97
CA TRP A 286 6.79 -28.99 -23.35
C TRP A 286 7.71 -29.65 -24.37
N PHE A 287 7.25 -29.81 -25.61
CA PHE A 287 8.03 -30.38 -26.72
C PHE A 287 8.95 -29.37 -27.44
N VAL A 288 9.08 -28.14 -26.92
CA VAL A 288 9.76 -27.01 -27.58
C VAL A 288 10.92 -26.48 -26.75
#